data_AF-A0A251V782-F1
#
_entry.id   AF-A0A251V782-F1
#
_cell.length_a   1.000
_cell.length_b   1.000
_cell.length_c   1.000
_cell.angle_alpha   90.00
_cell.angle_beta   90.00
_cell.angle_gamma   90.00
#
_symmetry.space_group_name_H-M   'P 1'
#
loop_
_entity.id
_entity.type
_entity.pdbx_description
1 polymer ?
#
loop_
_entity_poly.entity_id
_entity_poly.type
_entity_poly.pdbx_seq_one_letter_code
_entity_poly.pdbx_strand_id
1 'polypeptide(L)' 'MEIDDNIKAPELLDLLFAQGSKLLVQELPSIFDGSATTKAEAQDDSKATLAPKISQEESWLSFDEEASILHNKVRL' A
#
# COMPACT_ATOMS: atom_id res chain seq x y z
N MET A 1 -2.29 9.04 -4.72
CA MET A 1 -1.36 8.58 -5.77
C MET A 1 -2.16 7.68 -6.67
N GLU A 2 -2.24 8.02 -7.95
CA GLU A 2 -2.85 7.11 -8.94
C GLU A 2 -1.92 5.91 -9.13
N ILE A 3 -2.50 4.71 -9.16
CA ILE A 3 -1.77 3.47 -9.41
C ILE A 3 -1.97 3.13 -10.88
N ASP A 4 -0.88 2.94 -11.62
CA ASP A 4 -0.95 2.45 -13.00
C ASP A 4 -1.55 1.04 -13.00
N ASP A 5 -2.60 0.82 -13.80
CA ASP A 5 -3.29 -0.46 -13.92
C ASP A 5 -2.37 -1.62 -14.32
N ASN A 6 -1.17 -1.34 -14.84
CA ASN A 6 -0.19 -2.34 -15.26
C ASN A 6 1.02 -2.48 -14.32
N ILE A 7 1.13 -1.65 -13.27
CA ILE A 7 2.27 -1.72 -12.35
C ILE A 7 2.33 -3.07 -11.65
N LYS A 8 3.54 -3.59 -11.44
CA LYS A 8 3.75 -4.82 -10.67
C LYS A 8 4.15 -4.53 -9.23
N ALA A 9 3.95 -5.48 -8.33
CA ALA A 9 4.25 -5.31 -6.91
C ALA A 9 5.70 -4.86 -6.63
N PRO A 10 6.75 -5.37 -7.31
CA PRO A 10 8.11 -4.89 -7.08
C PRO A 10 8.30 -3.41 -7.47
N GLU A 11 7.69 -2.97 -8.58
CA GLU A 11 7.76 -1.59 -9.04
C GLU A 11 7.00 -0.66 -8.10
N LEU A 12 5.81 -1.08 -7.65
CA LEU A 12 5.03 -0.34 -6.67
C LEU A 12 5.76 -0.27 -5.31
N LEU A 13 6.44 -1.33 -4.91
CA LEU A 13 7.27 -1.35 -3.70
C LEU A 13 8.38 -0.29 -3.78
N ASP A 14 9.11 -0.22 -4.89
CA ASP A 14 10.18 0.77 -5.08
C ASP A 14 9.64 2.21 -5.00
N LEU A 15 8.49 2.47 -5.63
CA LEU A 15 7.84 3.78 -5.56
C LEU A 15 7.42 4.15 -4.13
N LEU A 16 6.77 3.23 -3.44
CA LEU A 16 6.33 3.43 -2.06
C LEU A 16 7.51 3.59 -1.11
N PHE A 17 8.59 2.86 -1.33
CA PHE A 17 9.81 2.98 -0.54
C PHE A 17 10.45 4.37 -0.69
N ALA A 18 10.57 4.85 -1.93
CA ALA A 18 11.10 6.19 -2.21
C ALA A 18 10.23 7.29 -1.61
N GLN A 19 8.90 7.19 -1.72
CA GLN A 19 7.97 8.17 -1.15
C GLN A 19 7.96 8.11 0.38
N GLY A 20 7.89 6.91 0.96
CA GLY A 20 7.82 6.69 2.40
C GLY A 20 9.08 7.16 3.12
N SER A 21 10.26 6.87 2.56
CA SER A 21 11.52 7.35 3.12
C SER A 21 11.64 8.88 3.09
N LYS A 22 11.23 9.51 1.98
CA LYS A 22 11.16 10.97 1.87
C LYS A 22 10.20 11.58 2.90
N LEU A 23 8.99 11.02 3.03
CA LEU A 23 8.00 11.48 4.00
C LEU A 23 8.53 11.35 5.44
N LEU A 24 9.14 10.21 5.77
CA LEU A 24 9.72 9.97 7.08
C LEU A 24 10.77 11.03 7.43
N VAL A 25 11.74 11.27 6.54
CA VAL A 25 12.79 12.30 6.77
C VAL A 25 12.19 13.69 6.95
N GLN A 26 11.11 14.02 6.23
CA GLN A 26 10.42 15.29 6.35
C GLN A 26 9.68 15.47 7.68
N GLU A 27 9.08 14.41 8.23
CA GLU A 27 8.31 14.48 9.48
C GLU A 27 9.13 14.22 10.74
N LEU A 28 10.31 13.59 10.65
CA LEU A 28 11.17 13.36 11.83
C LEU A 28 11.45 14.61 12.68
N PRO A 29 11.73 15.80 12.11
CA PRO A 29 11.91 17.01 12.92
C PRO A 29 10.69 17.37 13.76
N SER A 30 9.48 17.24 13.20
CA SER A 30 8.22 17.57 13.90
C SER A 30 7.92 16.58 15.03
N ILE A 31 8.38 15.33 14.88
CA ILE A 31 8.33 14.32 15.94
C ILE A 31 9.30 14.69 17.06
N PHE A 32 10.52 15.12 16.73
CA PHE A 32 11.55 15.44 17.72
C PHE A 32 11.25 16.71 18.53
N ASP A 33 10.67 17.73 17.89
CA ASP A 33 10.28 18.97 18.58
C ASP A 33 8.89 18.92 19.22
N GLY A 34 8.16 17.81 19.04
CA GLY A 34 6.83 17.56 19.60
C GLY A 34 5.66 18.20 18.84
N SER A 35 5.92 18.97 17.79
CA SER A 35 4.89 19.65 17.01
C SER A 35 4.01 18.69 16.19
N ALA A 36 4.46 17.45 15.93
CA ALA A 36 3.69 16.42 15.24
C ALA A 36 2.31 16.15 15.86
N THR A 37 2.17 16.34 17.18
CA THR A 37 0.90 16.18 17.91
C THR A 37 -0.21 17.10 17.40
N THR A 38 0.15 18.27 16.86
CA THR A 38 -0.81 19.24 16.30
C THR A 38 -1.39 18.80 14.95
N LYS A 39 -0.68 17.92 14.24
CA LYS A 39 -1.07 17.37 12.93
C LYS A 39 -1.65 15.96 13.03
N ALA A 40 -1.57 15.32 14.21
CA ALA A 40 -1.97 13.93 14.38
C ALA A 40 -3.50 13.82 14.34
N GLU A 41 -4.00 12.90 13.52
CA GLU A 41 -5.42 12.61 13.38
C GLU A 41 -5.69 11.14 13.75
N ALA A 42 -6.75 10.90 14.53
CA ALA A 42 -7.18 9.55 14.85
C ALA A 42 -7.76 8.87 13.60
N GLN A 43 -7.44 7.59 13.40
CA GLN A 43 -8.02 6.81 12.31
C GLN A 43 -9.51 6.55 12.56
N ASP A 44 -10.29 6.49 11.50
CA ASP A 44 -11.71 6.14 11.54
C ASP A 44 -11.87 4.62 11.39
N ASP A 45 -12.09 3.93 12.51
CA ASP A 45 -12.23 2.47 12.57
C ASP A 45 -13.33 1.93 11.64
N SER A 46 -14.35 2.73 11.31
CA SER A 46 -15.42 2.31 10.39
C SER A 46 -14.96 2.19 8.94
N LYS A 47 -13.81 2.77 8.60
CA LYS A 47 -13.20 2.74 7.26
C LYS A 47 -11.97 1.83 7.18
N ALA A 48 -11.52 1.27 8.30
CA ALA A 48 -10.35 0.42 8.33
C ALA A 48 -10.60 -0.89 7.57
N THR A 49 -9.61 -1.31 6.77
CA THR A 49 -9.61 -2.60 6.07
C THR A 49 -8.36 -3.38 6.44
N LEU A 50 -8.41 -4.72 6.28
CA LEU A 50 -7.28 -5.61 6.54
C LEU A 50 -6.73 -6.14 5.22
N ALA A 51 -5.40 -6.09 5.06
CA ALA A 51 -4.69 -6.71 3.96
C ALA A 51 -4.04 -8.02 4.46
N PRO A 52 -4.65 -9.20 4.24
CA PRO A 52 -4.08 -10.47 4.66
C PRO A 52 -2.78 -10.77 3.92
N LYS A 53 -1.94 -11.64 4.51
CA LYS A 53 -0.75 -12.15 3.82
C LYS A 53 -1.19 -13.02 2.65
N ILE A 54 -0.53 -12.85 1.52
CA ILE A 54 -0.75 -13.67 0.33
C ILE A 54 -0.31 -15.11 0.62
N SER A 55 -1.18 -16.08 0.34
CA SER A 55 -0.86 -17.50 0.40
C SER A 55 -0.53 -18.07 -0.98
N GLN A 56 0.07 -19.26 -1.03
CA GLN A 56 0.38 -19.92 -2.29
C GLN A 56 -0.90 -20.37 -3.02
N GLU A 57 -1.93 -20.76 -2.28
CA GLU A 57 -3.24 -21.17 -2.82
C GLU A 57 -3.94 -20.01 -3.54
N GLU A 58 -3.83 -18.79 -3.00
CA GLU A 58 -4.38 -17.56 -3.61
C GLU A 58 -3.72 -17.20 -4.94
N SER A 59 -2.50 -17.72 -5.19
CA SER A 59 -1.77 -17.52 -6.45
C SER A 59 -2.30 -18.40 -7.59
N TRP A 60 -3.21 -19.35 -7.31
CA TRP A 60 -3.83 -20.18 -8.34
C TRP A 60 -4.78 -19.36 -9.21
N LEU A 61 -4.69 -19.53 -10.53
CA LEU A 61 -5.54 -18.85 -11.51
C LEU A 61 -6.77 -19.70 -11.80
N SER A 62 -7.95 -19.23 -11.38
CA SER A 62 -9.22 -19.84 -11.73
C SER A 62 -9.86 -19.11 -12.91
N PHE A 63 -10.01 -19.78 -14.05
CA PHE A 63 -10.62 -19.18 -15.25
C PHE A 63 -12.14 -19.01 -15.14
N ASP A 64 -12.73 -19.38 -14.01
CA ASP A 64 -14.10 -19.02 -13.63
C ASP A 64 -14.20 -17.59 -13.04
N GLU A 65 -13.06 -16.94 -12.74
CA GLU A 65 -12.99 -15.55 -12.27
C GLU A 65 -12.92 -14.54 -13.43
N GLU A 66 -13.31 -13.29 -13.16
CA GLU A 66 -13.19 -12.18 -14.09
C GLU A 66 -11.74 -11.98 -14.55
N ALA A 67 -11.54 -11.65 -15.84
CA ALA A 67 -10.22 -11.49 -16.42
C ALA A 67 -9.36 -10.43 -15.69
N SER A 68 -10.00 -9.38 -15.17
CA SER A 68 -9.32 -8.34 -14.37
C SER A 68 -8.77 -8.87 -13.05
N ILE A 69 -9.44 -9.84 -12.42
CA ILE A 69 -8.96 -10.47 -11.19
C ILE A 69 -7.70 -11.27 -11.48
N LEU A 70 -7.73 -12.09 -12.54
CA LEU A 70 -6.57 -12.89 -12.95
C LEU A 70 -5.40 -12.00 -13.38
N HIS A 71 -5.68 -10.92 -14.11
CA HIS A 71 -4.70 -9.91 -14.47
C HIS A 71 -4.05 -9.26 -13.25
N ASN A 72 -4.82 -8.96 -12.21
CA ASN A 72 -4.28 -8.37 -10.98
C ASN A 72 -3.44 -9.38 -10.19
N LYS A 73 -3.84 -10.65 -10.14
CA LYS A 73 -3.08 -11.71 -9.47
C LYS A 73 -1.67 -11.89 -10.06
N VAL A 74 -1.52 -11.82 -11.39
CA VAL A 74 -0.20 -12.01 -12.04
C VAL A 74 0.74 -10.79 -11.90
N ARG A 75 0.24 -9.66 -11.41
CA ARG A 75 1.05 -8.47 -11.12
C ARG A 75 1.53 -8.39 -9.68
N LEU A 76 1.02 -9.27 -8.80
CA LEU A 76 1.45 -9.39 -7.41
C LEU A 76 2.89 -9.89 -7.29
#